data_AF-A0A969TN58-F1
#
_entry.id   AF-A0A969TN58-F1
#
_cell.length_a   1.000
_cell.length_b   1.000
_cell.length_c   1.000
_cell.angle_alpha   90.00
_cell.angle_beta   90.00
_cell.angle_gamma   90.00
#
_symmetry.space_group_name_H-M   'P 1'
#
loop_
_entity.id
_entity.type
_entity.pdbx_description
1 polymer ?
#
loop_
_entity_poly.entity_id
_entity_poly.type
_entity_poly.pdbx_seq_one_letter_code
_entity_poly.pdbx_strand_id
1 'polypeptide(L)'
;MDFSTVLPPFVITLREGVEAALVVGIVLACLRKAGQANLNRWVYLGVMAGLAVSALIGLLFGWMIKLLGAASPVAEPLLEGVFYYERFTKVHSCILGSKVWDFKTVLPDDQFPGVILNALFGYTQRLYLVQAIAYLLFLSAIGGVYFQSLSGRVFFTKQRFL
;
A
#
# COMPACT_ATOMS: atom_id res chain seq x y z
N MET A 1 -20.68 9.88 16.94
CA MET A 1 -20.00 8.88 16.09
C MET A 1 -19.18 9.67 15.10
N ASP A 2 -17.93 9.96 15.43
CA ASP A 2 -17.10 10.88 14.66
C ASP A 2 -16.60 10.19 13.38
N PHE A 3 -17.10 10.63 12.23
CA PHE A 3 -16.71 10.12 10.91
C PHE A 3 -15.18 10.09 10.71
N SER A 4 -14.47 11.01 11.37
CA SER A 4 -13.02 11.11 11.40
C SER A 4 -12.28 9.84 11.86
N THR A 5 -12.94 8.97 12.64
CA THR A 5 -12.34 7.70 13.12
C THR A 5 -12.47 6.56 12.13
N VAL A 6 -13.55 6.54 11.34
CA VAL A 6 -13.85 5.46 10.37
C VAL A 6 -13.30 5.72 8.97
N LEU A 7 -13.10 7.00 8.62
CA LEU A 7 -12.52 7.44 7.34
C LEU A 7 -11.10 6.87 7.06
N PRO A 8 -10.11 6.98 7.97
CA PRO A 8 -8.77 6.45 7.72
C PRO A 8 -8.71 4.95 7.40
N PRO A 9 -9.24 4.03 8.24
CA PRO A 9 -9.16 2.61 7.96
C PRO A 9 -9.92 2.24 6.69
N PHE A 10 -11.02 2.93 6.38
CA PHE A 10 -11.76 2.73 5.14
C PHE A 10 -10.92 3.06 3.90
N VAL A 11 -10.29 4.24 3.85
CA VAL A 11 -9.49 4.67 2.70
C VAL A 11 -8.25 3.80 2.51
N ILE A 12 -7.59 3.39 3.61
CA ILE A 12 -6.47 2.43 3.55
C ILE A 12 -6.93 1.11 2.95
N THR A 13 -8.05 0.56 3.43
CA THR A 13 -8.57 -0.71 2.92
C THR A 13 -8.96 -0.62 1.44
N LEU A 14 -9.50 0.52 1.00
CA LEU A 14 -9.76 0.77 -0.42
C LEU A 14 -8.48 0.82 -1.26
N ARG A 15 -7.42 1.50 -0.81
CA ARG A 15 -6.13 1.55 -1.53
C ARG A 15 -5.53 0.17 -1.71
N GLU A 16 -5.41 -0.59 -0.62
CA GLU A 16 -4.87 -1.95 -0.65
C GLU A 16 -5.77 -2.89 -1.49
N GLY A 17 -7.09 -2.72 -1.43
CA GLY A 17 -8.04 -3.46 -2.27
C GLY A 17 -7.92 -3.15 -3.76
N VAL A 18 -7.71 -1.88 -4.13
CA VAL A 18 -7.50 -1.47 -5.53
C VAL A 18 -6.18 -2.00 -6.07
N GLU A 19 -5.10 -1.96 -5.27
CA GLU A 19 -3.80 -2.54 -5.66
C GLU A 19 -3.93 -4.06 -5.90
N ALA A 20 -4.64 -4.78 -5.02
CA ALA A 20 -4.91 -6.20 -5.21
C ALA A 20 -5.76 -6.48 -6.46
N ALA A 21 -6.81 -5.68 -6.70
CA ALA A 21 -7.65 -5.80 -7.89
C ALA A 21 -6.86 -5.53 -9.18
N LEU A 22 -5.93 -4.58 -9.16
CA LEU A 22 -5.06 -4.26 -10.27
C LEU A 22 -4.11 -5.43 -10.60
N VAL A 23 -3.50 -6.05 -9.58
CA VAL A 23 -2.66 -7.25 -9.77
C VAL A 23 -3.46 -8.39 -10.38
N VAL A 24 -4.64 -8.70 -9.84
CA VAL A 24 -5.54 -9.74 -10.37
C VAL A 24 -5.92 -9.42 -11.82
N GLY A 25 -6.26 -8.16 -12.12
CA GLY A 25 -6.59 -7.68 -13.46
C GLY A 25 -5.45 -7.88 -14.46
N ILE A 26 -4.20 -7.59 -14.08
CA ILE A 26 -3.01 -7.81 -14.93
C ILE A 26 -2.83 -9.30 -15.22
N VAL A 27 -2.99 -10.17 -14.21
CA VAL A 27 -2.88 -11.63 -14.39
C VAL A 27 -3.95 -12.13 -15.37
N LEU A 28 -5.20 -11.70 -15.20
CA LEU A 28 -6.31 -12.00 -16.11
C LEU A 28 -6.06 -11.51 -17.54
N ALA A 29 -5.54 -10.28 -17.71
CA ALA A 29 -5.21 -9.72 -19.00
C ALA A 29 -4.08 -10.50 -19.70
N CYS A 30 -3.04 -10.89 -18.94
CA CYS A 30 -1.94 -11.71 -19.43
C CYS A 30 -2.42 -13.09 -19.92
N LEU A 31 -3.28 -13.75 -19.13
CA LEU A 31 -3.88 -15.04 -19.48
C LEU A 31 -4.74 -14.97 -20.75
N ARG A 32 -5.50 -13.89 -20.91
CA ARG A 32 -6.26 -13.63 -22.14
C ARG A 32 -5.36 -13.45 -23.35
N LYS A 33 -4.27 -12.70 -23.19
CA LYS A 33 -3.29 -12.47 -24.28
C LYS A 33 -2.53 -13.75 -24.67
N ALA A 34 -2.33 -14.67 -23.73
CA ALA A 34 -1.69 -15.97 -23.96
C ALA A 34 -2.61 -17.03 -24.62
N GLY A 35 -3.88 -16.70 -24.92
CA GLY A 35 -4.83 -17.63 -25.52
C GLY A 35 -5.29 -18.77 -24.61
N GLN A 36 -4.87 -18.79 -23.35
CA GLN A 36 -5.19 -19.84 -22.37
C GLN A 36 -6.36 -19.42 -21.46
N ALA A 37 -7.53 -19.18 -22.07
CA ALA A 37 -8.74 -18.77 -21.36
C ALA A 37 -9.22 -19.80 -20.31
N ASN A 38 -8.79 -21.05 -20.41
CA ASN A 38 -9.13 -22.12 -19.45
C ASN A 38 -8.55 -21.87 -18.04
N LEU A 39 -7.38 -21.24 -17.94
CA LEU A 39 -6.73 -20.95 -16.65
C LEU A 39 -7.39 -19.78 -15.89
N ASN A 40 -8.25 -19.01 -16.57
CA ASN A 40 -8.96 -17.90 -15.94
C ASN A 40 -9.83 -18.35 -14.77
N ARG A 41 -10.38 -19.57 -14.85
CA ARG A 41 -11.18 -20.18 -13.77
C ARG A 41 -10.35 -20.42 -12.51
N TRP A 42 -9.09 -20.78 -12.64
CA TRP A 42 -8.18 -20.99 -11.51
C TRP A 42 -7.85 -19.69 -10.78
N VAL A 43 -7.73 -18.58 -11.51
CA VAL A 43 -7.52 -17.26 -10.90
C VAL A 43 -8.73 -16.86 -10.06
N TYR A 44 -9.95 -16.97 -10.60
CA TYR A 44 -11.17 -16.70 -9.85
C TYR A 44 -11.36 -17.63 -8.65
N LEU A 45 -11.04 -18.92 -8.80
CA LEU A 45 -11.06 -19.86 -7.68
C LEU A 45 -10.06 -19.46 -6.59
N GLY A 46 -8.85 -19.01 -6.96
CA GLY A 46 -7.86 -18.51 -6.01
C GLY A 46 -8.35 -17.28 -5.24
N VAL A 47 -8.96 -16.31 -5.92
CA VAL A 47 -9.53 -15.10 -5.28
C VAL A 47 -10.66 -15.48 -4.31
N MET A 48 -11.60 -16.32 -4.75
CA MET A 48 -12.72 -16.75 -3.91
C MET A 48 -12.27 -17.60 -2.73
N ALA A 49 -11.31 -18.50 -2.93
CA ALA A 49 -10.73 -19.31 -1.85
C ALA A 49 -10.00 -18.42 -0.84
N GLY A 50 -9.21 -17.45 -1.28
CA GLY A 50 -8.53 -16.50 -0.40
C GLY A 50 -9.50 -15.68 0.44
N LEU A 51 -10.59 -15.22 -0.16
CA LEU A 51 -11.65 -14.49 0.54
C LEU A 51 -12.36 -15.37 1.58
N ALA A 52 -12.71 -16.61 1.20
CA ALA A 52 -13.36 -17.57 2.08
C ALA A 52 -12.47 -17.96 3.27
N VAL A 53 -11.19 -18.23 3.03
CA VAL A 53 -10.21 -18.55 4.08
C VAL A 53 -10.03 -17.37 5.02
N SER A 54 -9.91 -16.14 4.49
CA SER A 54 -9.78 -14.94 5.33
C SER A 54 -11.01 -14.73 6.21
N ALA A 55 -12.22 -14.91 5.67
CA ALA A 55 -13.46 -14.82 6.44
C ALA A 55 -13.55 -15.92 7.50
N LEU A 56 -13.19 -17.15 7.17
CA LEU A 56 -13.21 -18.29 8.09
C LEU A 56 -12.25 -18.06 9.27
N ILE A 57 -11.04 -17.59 9.00
CA ILE A 57 -10.05 -17.24 10.02
C ILE A 57 -10.60 -16.14 10.93
N GLY A 58 -11.20 -15.08 10.36
CA GLY A 58 -11.83 -14.01 11.13
C GLY A 58 -12.96 -14.48 12.04
N LEU A 59 -13.82 -15.38 11.54
CA LEU A 59 -14.90 -15.98 12.33
C LEU A 59 -14.36 -16.89 13.44
N LEU A 60 -13.37 -17.72 13.14
CA LEU A 60 -12.70 -18.57 14.13
C LEU A 60 -12.04 -17.74 15.23
N PHE A 61 -11.33 -16.67 14.86
CA PHE A 61 -10.73 -15.74 15.82
C PHE A 61 -11.79 -15.06 16.68
N GLY A 62 -12.86 -14.56 16.08
CA GLY A 62 -13.97 -13.93 16.82
C GLY A 62 -14.65 -14.90 17.79
N TRP A 63 -14.84 -16.16 17.38
CA TRP A 63 -15.33 -17.23 18.24
C TRP A 63 -14.37 -17.54 19.38
N MET A 64 -13.08 -17.66 19.09
CA MET A 64 -12.03 -17.95 20.08
C MET A 64 -11.96 -16.84 21.14
N ILE A 65 -11.99 -15.57 20.74
CA ILE A 65 -11.96 -14.43 21.65
C ILE A 65 -13.20 -14.44 22.56
N LYS A 66 -14.40 -14.70 22.01
CA LYS A 66 -15.62 -14.82 22.80
C LYS A 66 -15.53 -15.95 23.85
N LEU A 67 -14.93 -17.07 23.49
CA LEU A 67 -14.72 -18.19 24.41
C LEU A 67 -13.74 -17.83 25.55
N LEU A 68 -12.64 -17.16 25.21
CA LEU A 68 -11.63 -16.71 26.19
C LEU A 68 -12.16 -15.60 27.11
N GLY A 69 -12.94 -14.66 26.57
CA GLY A 69 -13.57 -13.58 27.36
C GLY A 69 -14.61 -14.11 28.34
N ALA A 70 -15.34 -15.18 27.99
CA ALA A 70 -16.24 -15.86 28.92
C ALA A 70 -15.51 -16.58 30.06
N ALA A 71 -14.26 -16.99 29.85
CA ALA A 71 -13.45 -17.69 30.86
C ALA A 71 -12.63 -16.76 31.77
N SER A 72 -12.28 -15.55 31.30
CA SER A 72 -11.58 -14.55 32.12
C SER A 72 -11.87 -13.11 31.65
N PRO A 73 -12.39 -12.21 32.50
CA PRO A 73 -12.69 -10.81 32.15
C PRO A 73 -11.44 -9.92 31.97
N VAL A 74 -10.24 -10.50 32.00
CA VAL A 74 -8.94 -9.80 31.94
C VAL A 74 -8.21 -10.03 30.61
N ALA A 75 -8.73 -10.92 29.75
CA ALA A 75 -8.09 -11.30 28.48
C ALA A 75 -8.32 -10.28 27.35
N GLU A 76 -9.47 -9.58 27.36
CA GLU A 76 -9.84 -8.58 26.36
C GLU A 76 -8.81 -7.43 26.21
N PRO A 77 -8.41 -6.72 27.29
CA PRO A 77 -7.48 -5.60 27.17
C PRO A 77 -6.05 -6.01 26.79
N LEU A 78 -5.63 -7.24 27.11
CA LEU A 78 -4.30 -7.76 26.82
C LEU A 78 -4.15 -8.09 25.33
N LEU A 79 -5.21 -8.62 24.71
CA LEU A 79 -5.25 -8.92 23.29
C LEU A 79 -5.27 -7.64 22.45
N GLU A 80 -6.09 -6.65 22.83
CA GLU A 80 -6.10 -5.33 22.18
C GLU A 80 -4.73 -4.64 22.29
N GLY A 81 -4.06 -4.75 23.44
CA GLY A 81 -2.69 -4.29 23.62
C GLY A 81 -1.72 -4.93 22.63
N VAL A 82 -1.68 -6.27 22.54
CA VAL A 82 -0.75 -6.98 21.64
C VAL A 82 -0.96 -6.62 20.17
N PHE A 83 -2.21 -6.56 19.68
CA PHE A 83 -2.50 -6.17 18.29
C PHE A 83 -2.21 -4.69 18.01
N TYR A 84 -2.46 -3.81 18.98
CA TYR A 84 -2.13 -2.38 18.87
C TYR A 84 -0.60 -2.16 18.85
N TYR A 85 0.14 -2.91 19.67
CA TYR A 85 1.61 -2.85 19.73
C TYR A 85 2.27 -3.31 18.41
N GLU A 86 1.79 -4.40 17.81
CA GLU A 86 2.30 -4.92 16.52
C GLU A 86 2.13 -3.91 15.36
N ARG A 87 1.07 -3.09 15.37
CA ARG A 87 0.84 -2.06 14.34
C ARG A 87 1.76 -0.83 14.52
N PHE A 88 2.26 -0.57 15.73
CA PHE A 88 3.08 0.60 16.06
C PHE A 88 4.60 0.34 16.07
N THR A 89 5.05 -0.92 16.10
CA THR A 89 6.49 -1.26 16.06
C THR A 89 7.03 -1.38 14.63
N LYS A 90 6.61 -0.52 13.71
CA LYS A 90 7.38 -0.26 12.49
C LYS A 90 8.19 1.02 12.73
N VAL A 91 9.51 0.83 12.85
CA VAL A 91 10.59 1.84 12.92
C VAL A 91 11.18 2.04 14.33
N HIS A 92 12.21 1.24 14.63
CA HIS A 92 13.43 1.75 15.25
C HIS A 92 14.54 1.79 14.20
N SER A 93 14.36 2.61 13.16
CA SER A 93 15.43 2.94 12.24
C SER A 93 16.17 4.18 12.76
N CYS A 94 16.94 4.02 13.84
CA CYS A 94 18.05 4.93 14.15
C CYS A 94 19.09 5.01 13.01
N ILE A 95 18.96 4.15 11.99
CA ILE A 95 19.85 4.07 10.84
C ILE A 95 19.46 4.99 9.68
N LEU A 96 18.30 5.68 9.76
CA LEU A 96 17.73 6.43 8.62
C LEU A 96 18.00 7.95 8.66
N GLY A 97 18.83 8.40 9.61
CA GLY A 97 19.36 9.76 9.65
C GLY A 97 18.39 10.83 10.20
N SER A 98 18.89 12.06 10.24
CA SER A 98 18.19 13.24 10.75
C SER A 98 16.93 13.55 9.95
N LYS A 99 15.88 13.94 10.66
CA LYS A 99 14.60 14.37 10.10
C LYS A 99 14.76 15.78 9.53
N VAL A 100 14.62 15.95 8.22
CA VAL A 100 14.91 17.22 7.52
C VAL A 100 13.69 18.12 7.39
N TRP A 101 12.47 17.56 7.31
CA TRP A 101 11.24 18.33 7.12
C TRP A 101 10.12 17.88 8.07
N ASP A 102 9.44 18.87 8.65
CA ASP A 102 8.41 18.73 9.69
C ASP A 102 7.12 19.47 9.25
N PHE A 103 6.25 18.80 8.48
CA PHE A 103 4.98 19.39 8.00
C PHE A 103 3.84 19.33 9.03
N LYS A 104 4.11 18.84 10.26
CA LYS A 104 3.13 18.70 11.35
C LYS A 104 2.47 20.02 11.76
N THR A 105 3.17 21.14 11.54
CA THR A 105 2.73 22.50 11.92
C THR A 105 1.76 23.12 10.90
N VAL A 106 1.75 22.62 9.65
CA VAL A 106 0.88 23.11 8.56
C VAL A 106 -0.28 22.15 8.30
N LEU A 107 -0.12 20.85 8.55
CA LEU A 107 -1.17 19.87 8.35
C LEU A 107 -1.06 18.72 9.40
N PRO A 108 -1.83 18.74 10.50
CA PRO A 108 -1.79 17.68 11.51
C PRO A 108 -2.32 16.34 10.96
N ASP A 109 -1.56 15.25 11.13
CA ASP A 109 -2.00 13.86 10.83
C ASP A 109 -3.15 13.42 11.74
N ASP A 110 -3.23 14.06 12.91
CA ASP A 110 -4.10 13.73 14.02
C ASP A 110 -5.48 14.42 13.93
N GLN A 111 -5.67 15.32 12.95
CA GLN A 111 -6.93 16.03 12.72
C GLN A 111 -7.33 16.02 11.24
N PHE A 112 -8.63 16.12 10.98
CA PHE A 112 -9.17 16.27 9.63
C PHE A 112 -8.65 17.58 9.01
N PRO A 113 -8.09 17.62 7.76
CA PRO A 113 -8.16 16.64 6.67
C PRO A 113 -6.91 15.74 6.48
N GLY A 114 -5.88 15.86 7.32
CA GLY A 114 -4.57 15.20 7.13
C GLY A 114 -4.65 13.67 7.07
N VAL A 115 -5.56 13.09 7.86
CA VAL A 115 -5.89 11.66 7.87
C VAL A 115 -6.29 11.11 6.49
N ILE A 116 -7.05 11.89 5.72
CA ILE A 116 -7.53 11.46 4.39
C ILE A 116 -6.40 11.58 3.37
N LEU A 117 -5.56 12.61 3.44
CA LEU A 117 -4.42 12.75 2.54
C LEU A 117 -3.37 11.65 2.78
N ASN A 118 -3.13 11.30 4.03
CA ASN A 118 -2.26 10.17 4.37
C ASN A 118 -2.84 8.85 3.84
N ALA A 119 -4.12 8.60 4.04
CA ALA A 119 -4.75 7.36 3.57
C ALA A 119 -4.93 7.28 2.04
N LEU A 120 -5.28 8.37 1.36
CA LEU A 120 -5.66 8.39 -0.06
C LEU A 120 -4.46 8.55 -1.00
N PHE A 121 -3.47 9.35 -0.62
CA PHE A 121 -2.26 9.59 -1.42
C PHE A 121 -1.01 8.90 -0.86
N GLY A 122 -1.10 8.25 0.31
CA GLY A 122 0.08 7.71 1.00
C GLY A 122 1.03 8.82 1.45
N TYR A 123 0.48 9.97 1.89
CA TYR A 123 1.29 11.12 2.30
C TYR A 123 2.23 10.75 3.46
N THR A 124 3.54 10.73 3.18
CA THR A 124 4.55 10.47 4.20
C THR A 124 4.85 11.78 4.92
N GLN A 125 4.32 11.95 6.13
CA GLN A 125 4.47 13.20 6.87
C GLN A 125 5.89 13.45 7.42
N ARG A 126 6.79 12.46 7.28
CA ARG A 126 8.21 12.56 7.69
C ARG A 126 9.13 12.12 6.57
N LEU A 127 9.72 13.09 5.90
CA LEU A 127 10.73 12.84 4.88
C LEU A 127 12.10 12.68 5.57
N TYR A 128 12.56 11.43 5.67
CA TYR A 128 13.91 11.10 6.14
C TYR A 128 14.93 11.38 5.03
N LEU A 129 16.10 11.88 5.40
CA LEU A 129 17.15 12.34 4.47
C LEU A 129 17.54 11.24 3.46
N VAL A 130 17.72 10.01 3.95
CA VAL A 130 18.08 8.85 3.12
C VAL A 130 17.01 8.53 2.08
N GLN A 131 15.73 8.65 2.46
CA GLN A 131 14.60 8.41 1.56
C GLN A 131 14.50 9.50 0.48
N ALA A 132 14.76 10.77 0.83
CA ALA A 132 14.82 11.86 -0.13
C ALA A 132 15.97 11.70 -1.15
N ILE A 133 17.17 11.32 -0.67
CA ILE A 133 18.31 11.03 -1.55
C ILE A 133 17.98 9.86 -2.48
N ALA A 134 17.39 8.78 -1.96
CA ALA A 134 17.01 7.62 -2.77
C ALA A 134 16.02 7.99 -3.88
N TYR A 135 15.00 8.82 -3.58
CA TYR A 135 14.05 9.29 -4.61
C TYR A 135 14.70 10.20 -5.65
N LEU A 136 15.61 11.09 -5.25
CA LEU A 136 16.33 11.96 -6.19
C LEU A 136 17.27 11.16 -7.11
N LEU A 137 17.95 10.13 -6.59
CA LEU A 137 18.77 9.23 -7.38
C LEU A 137 17.91 8.38 -8.33
N PHE A 138 16.77 7.89 -7.86
CA PHE A 138 15.83 7.13 -8.68
C PHE A 138 15.27 7.98 -9.82
N LEU A 139 14.82 9.21 -9.52
CA LEU A 139 14.30 10.14 -10.52
C LEU A 139 15.37 10.61 -11.50
N SER A 140 16.61 10.83 -11.06
CA SER A 140 17.70 11.22 -11.95
C SER A 140 18.13 10.07 -12.86
N ALA A 141 18.18 8.83 -12.35
CA ALA A 141 18.50 7.65 -13.14
C ALA A 141 17.42 7.37 -14.20
N ILE A 142 16.16 7.29 -13.79
CA ILE A 142 15.05 6.99 -14.70
C ILE A 142 14.76 8.18 -15.62
N GLY A 143 14.79 9.40 -15.08
CA GLY A 143 14.64 10.63 -15.87
C GLY A 143 15.75 10.76 -16.91
N GLY A 144 17.00 10.45 -16.55
CA GLY A 144 18.14 10.46 -17.45
C GLY A 144 18.04 9.41 -18.55
N VAL A 145 17.67 8.17 -18.22
CA VAL A 145 17.45 7.09 -19.20
C VAL A 145 16.27 7.41 -20.12
N TYR A 146 15.19 7.98 -19.58
CA TYR A 146 14.02 8.39 -20.36
C TYR A 146 14.33 9.56 -21.31
N PHE A 147 15.07 10.58 -20.85
CA PHE A 147 15.49 11.69 -21.70
C PHE A 147 16.54 11.28 -22.73
N GLN A 148 17.46 10.37 -22.40
CA GLN A 148 18.35 9.75 -23.39
C GLN A 148 17.55 8.95 -24.43
N SER A 149 16.50 8.24 -24.01
CA SER A 149 15.62 7.51 -24.93
C SER A 149 14.79 8.44 -25.84
N LEU A 150 14.43 9.65 -25.40
CA LEU A 150 13.77 10.66 -26.24
C LEU A 150 14.77 11.40 -27.16
N SER A 151 15.97 11.69 -26.65
CA SER A 151 17.02 12.41 -27.39
C SER A 151 17.74 11.53 -28.43
N GLY A 152 17.64 10.20 -28.29
CA GLY A 152 18.37 9.22 -29.10
C GLY A 152 17.83 8.91 -30.50
N ARG A 153 16.73 9.50 -30.98
CA ARG A 153 16.26 9.27 -32.37
C ARG A 153 15.44 10.40 -33.00
N VAL A 154 15.91 11.64 -32.91
CA VAL A 154 15.48 12.73 -33.81
C VAL A 154 16.71 13.47 -34.35
N PHE A 155 17.70 12.74 -34.88
CA PHE A 155 18.60 13.33 -35.87
C PHE A 155 18.16 12.83 -37.24
N PHE A 156 17.34 13.68 -37.86
CA PHE A 156 16.82 13.61 -39.21
C PHE A 156 17.76 12.87 -40.16
N THR A 157 17.28 11.76 -40.73
CA THR A 157 17.74 11.26 -42.02
C THR A 157 17.66 12.41 -43.03
N LYS A 158 18.80 13.05 -43.31
CA LYS A 158 18.95 13.90 -44.49
C LYS A 158 19.08 12.96 -45.68
N GLN A 159 18.00 12.95 -46.45
CA GLN A 159 17.73 12.29 -47.73
C GLN A 159 18.94 11.88 -48.57
N ARG A 160 18.87 10.64 -49.05
CA ARG A 160 19.44 10.19 -50.33
C ARG A 160 18.54 10.75 -51.45
N PHE A 161 19.11 11.50 -52.40
CA PHE A 161 18.74 11.69 -53.82
C PHE A 161 19.07 13.11 -54.33
N LEU A 162 20.29 13.29 -54.84
CA LEU A 162 20.61 13.64 -56.24
C LEU A 162 22.13 13.78 -56.38
#